data_AF-A0A434CL53-F1
#
_entry.id   AF-A0A434CL53-F1
#
_cell.length_a   1.000
_cell.length_b   1.000
_cell.length_c   1.000
_cell.angle_alpha   90.00
_cell.angle_beta   90.00
_cell.angle_gamma   90.00
#
_symmetry.space_group_name_H-M   'P 1'
#
loop_
_entity.id
_entity.type
_entity.pdbx_description
1 polymer ?
#
loop_
_entity_poly.entity_id
_entity_poly.type
_entity_poly.pdbx_seq_one_letter_code
_entity_poly.pdbx_strand_id
1 'polypeptide(L)'
;ETAIQLADVAATAQVKDGLAVFDISDASAFGGNIQSSLRFDRKPGGTQVEIRLLASDVDGGAFGTAAGMTRLVPIGRGTVSVILKGPGRTWDSIFENADGSVSAKFGQGALSRLDLPAFLKHNEQGGFFALDDVSDGTLPIDGAELKASISNGVARIDKAEANSAKYKVWLSGIASYAGRGLALSGGIIQADQPATQTNNQGPNQSSFFVGGTWSTPFISPISRGVSGE
;
A
#
# COMPACT_ATOMS: atom_id res chain seq x y z
N GLU A 1 6.95 14.18 -17.73
CA GLU A 1 7.62 12.90 -17.44
C GLU A 1 8.52 13.08 -16.24
N THR A 2 8.45 12.17 -15.27
CA THR A 2 9.37 12.15 -14.12
C THR A 2 10.43 11.10 -14.43
N ALA A 3 11.66 11.54 -14.71
CA ALA A 3 12.78 10.62 -14.91
C ALA A 3 13.33 10.15 -13.55
N ILE A 4 13.51 8.84 -13.37
CA ILE A 4 14.14 8.26 -12.19
C ILE A 4 15.62 8.05 -12.50
N GLN A 5 16.50 8.62 -11.68
CA GLN A 5 17.94 8.45 -11.80
C GLN A 5 18.37 7.14 -11.12
N LEU A 6 19.12 6.32 -11.84
CA LEU A 6 19.76 5.10 -11.33
C LEU A 6 21.29 5.28 -11.36
N ALA A 7 21.97 4.79 -10.34
CA ALA A 7 23.43 4.73 -10.27
C ALA A 7 23.91 3.27 -10.18
N ASP A 8 25.20 3.03 -10.48
CA ASP A 8 25.85 1.73 -10.31
C ASP A 8 25.09 0.56 -10.95
N VAL A 9 24.61 0.78 -12.18
CA VAL A 9 23.67 -0.12 -12.85
C VAL A 9 24.39 -1.32 -13.48
N ALA A 10 24.03 -2.53 -13.04
CA ALA A 10 24.28 -3.79 -13.73
C ALA A 10 22.98 -4.27 -14.38
N ALA A 11 22.95 -4.28 -15.72
CA ALA A 11 21.77 -4.66 -16.49
C ALA A 11 22.10 -5.64 -17.62
N THR A 12 21.13 -6.49 -17.94
CA THR A 12 21.19 -7.42 -19.07
C THR A 12 19.91 -7.33 -19.90
N ALA A 13 20.05 -7.56 -21.21
CA ALA A 13 18.92 -7.67 -22.12
C ALA A 13 19.13 -8.91 -23.00
N GLN A 14 18.10 -9.74 -23.09
CA GLN A 14 18.12 -10.95 -23.92
C GLN A 14 16.86 -11.00 -24.77
N VAL A 15 17.02 -11.31 -26.05
CA VAL A 15 15.92 -11.60 -26.97
C VAL A 15 16.21 -12.91 -27.68
N LYS A 16 15.30 -13.89 -27.53
CA LYS A 16 15.42 -15.21 -28.13
C LYS A 16 14.05 -15.86 -28.29
N ASP A 17 13.73 -16.39 -29.48
CA ASP A 17 12.56 -17.25 -29.72
C ASP A 17 11.22 -16.70 -29.19
N GLY A 18 10.96 -15.40 -29.39
CA GLY A 18 9.72 -14.75 -28.92
C GLY A 18 9.70 -14.39 -27.42
N LEU A 19 10.80 -14.65 -26.70
CA LEU A 19 11.05 -14.18 -25.35
C LEU A 19 11.98 -12.95 -25.40
N ALA A 20 11.59 -11.88 -24.71
CA ALA A 20 12.45 -10.76 -24.38
C ALA A 20 12.52 -10.61 -22.86
N VAL A 21 13.73 -10.45 -22.32
CA VAL A 21 13.97 -10.26 -20.89
C VAL A 21 14.90 -9.06 -20.72
N PHE A 22 14.54 -8.17 -19.80
CA PHE A 22 15.33 -7.03 -19.37
C PHE A 22 15.49 -7.11 -17.85
N ASP A 23 16.71 -7.32 -17.39
CA ASP A 23 17.01 -7.45 -15.97
C ASP A 23 17.96 -6.35 -15.53
N ILE A 24 17.61 -5.67 -14.44
CA ILE A 24 18.52 -4.87 -13.63
C ILE A 24 18.80 -5.71 -12.40
N SER A 25 19.99 -6.30 -12.34
CA SER A 25 20.39 -7.19 -11.24
C SER A 25 20.91 -6.42 -10.03
N ASP A 26 21.42 -5.22 -10.27
CA ASP A 26 21.92 -4.32 -9.23
C ASP A 26 21.85 -2.89 -9.75
N ALA A 27 21.34 -1.98 -8.93
CA ALA A 27 21.33 -0.55 -9.17
C ALA A 27 21.08 0.18 -7.85
N SER A 28 21.58 1.40 -7.74
CA SER A 28 21.30 2.28 -6.61
C SER A 28 20.31 3.38 -7.01
N ALA A 29 19.24 3.52 -6.23
CA ALA A 29 18.25 4.58 -6.38
C ALA A 29 17.53 4.83 -5.04
N PHE A 30 16.99 6.04 -4.86
CA PHE A 30 16.26 6.41 -3.63
C PHE A 30 17.08 6.15 -2.35
N GLY A 31 18.41 6.26 -2.44
CA GLY A 31 19.31 5.98 -1.32
C GLY A 31 19.37 4.50 -0.88
N GLY A 32 18.86 3.57 -1.68
CA GLY A 32 18.89 2.12 -1.46
C GLY A 32 19.22 1.36 -2.74
N ASN A 33 18.94 0.05 -2.73
CA ASN A 33 19.26 -0.86 -3.83
C ASN A 33 18.00 -1.30 -4.58
N ILE A 34 18.06 -1.37 -5.91
CA ILE A 34 16.97 -1.75 -6.80
C ILE A 34 17.38 -2.93 -7.66
N GLN A 35 16.54 -3.95 -7.67
CA GLN A 35 16.56 -5.04 -8.63
C GLN A 35 15.22 -5.07 -9.35
N SER A 36 15.23 -5.26 -10.66
CA SER A 36 14.00 -5.36 -11.45
C SER A 36 14.14 -6.31 -12.62
N SER A 37 13.08 -7.00 -12.96
CA SER A 37 12.99 -7.88 -14.13
C SER A 37 11.73 -7.56 -14.90
N LEU A 38 11.86 -7.45 -16.22
CA LEU A 38 10.75 -7.29 -17.14
C LEU A 38 10.87 -8.37 -18.21
N ARG A 39 9.93 -9.31 -18.20
CA ARG A 39 9.90 -10.45 -19.11
C ARG A 39 8.67 -10.37 -20.01
N PHE A 40 8.88 -10.43 -21.31
CA PHE A 40 7.85 -10.53 -22.34
C PHE A 40 7.94 -11.89 -23.03
N ASP A 41 6.88 -12.68 -22.98
CA ASP A 41 6.81 -14.01 -23.56
C ASP A 41 5.68 -14.07 -24.60
N ARG A 42 6.03 -14.09 -25.89
CA ARG A 42 5.06 -14.17 -26.97
C ARG A 42 4.49 -15.59 -27.07
N LYS A 43 3.20 -15.73 -26.75
CA LYS A 43 2.44 -16.97 -26.94
C LYS A 43 1.46 -16.85 -28.11
N PRO A 44 0.95 -17.97 -28.67
CA PRO A 44 -0.09 -17.93 -29.70
C PRO A 44 -1.35 -17.14 -29.28
N GLY A 45 -1.69 -17.11 -27.99
CA GLY A 45 -2.82 -16.35 -27.43
C GLY A 45 -2.53 -14.89 -27.06
N GLY A 46 -1.33 -14.38 -27.38
CA GLY A 46 -0.88 -13.04 -27.02
C GLY A 46 0.37 -13.02 -26.13
N THR A 47 0.95 -11.83 -25.95
CA THR A 47 2.14 -11.64 -25.11
C THR A 47 1.76 -11.72 -23.63
N GLN A 48 2.48 -12.55 -22.88
CA GLN A 48 2.45 -12.56 -21.42
C GLN A 48 3.60 -11.71 -20.89
N VAL A 49 3.32 -10.87 -19.91
CA VAL A 49 4.31 -10.00 -19.28
C VAL A 49 4.43 -10.35 -17.81
N GLU A 50 5.67 -10.43 -17.33
CA GLU A 50 6.00 -10.56 -15.92
C GLU A 50 6.91 -9.40 -15.51
N ILE A 51 6.54 -8.73 -14.43
CA ILE A 51 7.25 -7.61 -13.83
C ILE A 51 7.66 -8.05 -12.43
N ARG A 52 8.95 -7.93 -12.11
CA ARG A 52 9.47 -8.08 -10.75
C ARG A 52 10.22 -6.82 -10.37
N LEU A 53 10.01 -6.37 -9.15
CA LEU A 53 10.75 -5.27 -8.54
C LEU A 53 11.05 -5.66 -7.10
N LEU A 54 12.31 -5.48 -6.70
CA LEU A 54 12.74 -5.50 -5.32
C LEU A 54 13.52 -4.21 -5.06
N ALA A 55 12.96 -3.34 -4.23
CA ALA A 55 13.62 -2.15 -3.72
C ALA A 55 13.98 -2.41 -2.26
N SER A 56 15.26 -2.39 -1.91
CA SER A 56 15.74 -2.71 -0.56
C SER A 56 16.40 -1.51 0.08
N ASP A 57 16.03 -1.26 1.34
CA ASP A 57 16.57 -0.16 2.14
C ASP A 57 16.45 1.20 1.42
N VAL A 58 15.34 1.44 0.74
CA VAL A 58 15.09 2.69 0.02
C VAL A 58 14.47 3.74 0.94
N ASP A 59 14.72 5.01 0.65
CA ASP A 59 13.93 6.11 1.17
C ASP A 59 12.48 5.99 0.66
N GLY A 60 11.56 5.69 1.57
CA GLY A 60 10.15 5.48 1.27
C GLY A 60 9.44 6.72 0.73
N GLY A 61 9.89 7.92 1.12
CA GLY A 61 9.29 9.17 0.68
C GLY A 61 9.60 9.41 -0.80
N ALA A 62 10.88 9.27 -1.16
CA ALA A 62 11.34 9.39 -2.54
C ALA A 62 10.78 8.27 -3.42
N PHE A 63 10.83 7.01 -2.94
CA PHE A 63 10.27 5.86 -3.67
C PHE A 63 8.75 6.01 -3.88
N GLY A 64 8.00 6.33 -2.82
CA GLY A 64 6.54 6.48 -2.88
C GLY A 64 6.12 7.61 -3.81
N THR A 65 6.83 8.74 -3.81
CA THR A 65 6.60 9.84 -4.76
C THR A 65 6.85 9.39 -6.20
N ALA A 66 7.94 8.67 -6.46
CA ALA A 66 8.24 8.12 -7.79
C ALA A 66 7.22 7.08 -8.25
N ALA A 67 6.65 6.31 -7.32
CA ALA A 67 5.54 5.38 -7.56
C ALA A 67 4.18 6.09 -7.73
N GLY A 68 4.12 7.41 -7.64
CA GLY A 68 2.89 8.19 -7.82
C GLY A 68 1.96 8.20 -6.60
N MET A 69 2.44 7.82 -5.41
CA MET A 69 1.66 7.91 -4.19
C MET A 69 1.41 9.39 -3.83
N THR A 70 0.14 9.74 -3.62
CA THR A 70 -0.26 11.11 -3.26
C THR A 70 -0.73 11.24 -1.81
N ARG A 71 -0.89 10.11 -1.12
CA ARG A 71 -1.43 9.98 0.25
C ARG A 71 -0.74 8.86 0.98
N LEU A 72 -0.65 8.97 2.31
CA LEU A 72 -0.08 7.94 3.19
C LEU A 72 1.31 7.48 2.72
N VAL A 73 2.09 8.40 2.15
CA VAL A 73 3.45 8.11 1.69
C VAL A 73 4.29 7.79 2.92
N PRO A 74 4.94 6.62 2.98
CA PRO A 74 5.79 6.24 4.09
C PRO A 74 7.08 7.06 4.05
N ILE A 75 7.31 7.83 5.10
CA ILE A 75 8.55 8.55 5.35
C ILE A 75 9.41 7.64 6.23
N GLY A 76 10.59 7.25 5.77
CA GLY A 76 11.47 6.30 6.47
C GLY A 76 12.06 5.27 5.51
N ARG A 77 13.00 4.45 6.00
CA ARG A 77 13.64 3.42 5.16
C ARG A 77 12.83 2.13 5.14
N GLY A 78 12.80 1.46 4.00
CA GLY A 78 12.07 0.21 3.87
C GLY A 78 12.41 -0.61 2.64
N THR A 79 11.76 -1.77 2.57
CA THR A 79 11.86 -2.72 1.46
C THR A 79 10.50 -2.86 0.81
N VAL A 80 10.46 -2.81 -0.51
CA VAL A 80 9.25 -3.01 -1.34
C VAL A 80 9.52 -4.12 -2.35
N SER A 81 8.60 -5.07 -2.46
CA SER A 81 8.64 -6.16 -3.42
C SER A 81 7.33 -6.17 -4.21
N VAL A 82 7.44 -6.22 -5.53
CA VAL A 82 6.30 -6.32 -6.45
C VAL A 82 6.57 -7.45 -7.41
N ILE A 83 5.60 -8.33 -7.59
CA ILE A 83 5.59 -9.36 -8.63
C ILE A 83 4.23 -9.29 -9.29
N LEU A 84 4.21 -9.05 -10.59
CA LEU A 84 2.98 -8.97 -11.39
C LEU A 84 3.15 -9.78 -12.66
N LYS A 85 2.10 -10.48 -13.05
CA LYS A 85 2.05 -11.20 -14.32
C LYS A 85 0.68 -11.02 -14.95
N GLY A 86 0.64 -10.74 -16.25
CA GLY A 86 -0.62 -10.57 -16.96
C GLY A 86 -0.46 -10.46 -18.48
N PRO A 87 -1.56 -10.34 -19.21
CA PRO A 87 -1.55 -10.13 -20.65
C PRO A 87 -1.02 -8.73 -21.01
N GLY A 88 0.08 -8.69 -21.76
CA GLY A 88 0.75 -7.45 -22.17
C GLY A 88 0.35 -6.98 -23.56
N ARG A 89 -0.80 -6.30 -23.65
CA ARG A 89 -1.19 -5.54 -24.85
C ARG A 89 -0.81 -4.07 -24.72
N THR A 90 -1.08 -3.49 -23.55
CA THR A 90 -0.68 -2.15 -23.11
C THR A 90 -0.21 -2.22 -21.66
N TRP A 91 0.41 -1.15 -21.14
CA TRP A 91 0.75 -1.09 -19.71
C TRP A 91 -0.50 -1.21 -18.83
N ASP A 92 -1.55 -0.45 -19.15
CA ASP A 92 -2.82 -0.51 -18.42
C ASP A 92 -3.43 -1.92 -18.44
N SER A 93 -3.40 -2.60 -19.59
CA SER A 93 -3.97 -3.96 -19.69
C SER A 93 -3.25 -4.97 -18.80
N ILE A 94 -1.95 -4.77 -18.56
CA ILE A 94 -1.19 -5.64 -17.65
C ILE A 94 -1.75 -5.47 -16.24
N PHE A 95 -1.81 -4.23 -15.74
CA PHE A 95 -2.24 -3.96 -14.36
C PHE A 95 -3.72 -4.29 -14.12
N GLU A 96 -4.59 -4.02 -15.10
CA GLU A 96 -6.02 -4.36 -15.02
C GLU A 96 -6.30 -5.87 -14.94
N ASN A 97 -5.39 -6.70 -15.44
CA ASN A 97 -5.59 -8.15 -15.55
C ASN A 97 -4.45 -8.94 -14.89
N ALA A 98 -3.66 -8.30 -14.03
CA ALA A 98 -2.51 -8.94 -13.42
C ALA A 98 -2.93 -9.91 -12.30
N ASP A 99 -2.17 -10.98 -12.17
CA ASP A 99 -2.04 -11.79 -10.96
C ASP A 99 -0.66 -11.55 -10.33
N GLY A 100 -0.54 -11.69 -9.02
CA GLY A 100 0.74 -11.56 -8.34
C GLY A 100 0.64 -11.11 -6.89
N SER A 101 1.61 -10.33 -6.44
CA SER A 101 1.66 -9.82 -5.07
C SER A 101 2.47 -8.54 -4.94
N VAL A 102 2.14 -7.79 -3.89
CA VAL A 102 2.88 -6.62 -3.41
C VAL A 102 3.15 -6.82 -1.94
N SER A 103 4.37 -6.54 -1.51
CA SER A 103 4.69 -6.40 -0.09
C SER A 103 5.59 -5.21 0.14
N ALA A 104 5.42 -4.57 1.28
CA ALA A 104 6.27 -3.48 1.71
C ALA A 104 6.47 -3.55 3.22
N LYS A 105 7.67 -3.24 3.69
CA LYS A 105 7.99 -3.13 5.11
C LYS A 105 8.86 -1.92 5.33
N PHE A 106 8.43 -1.03 6.20
CA PHE A 106 9.14 0.17 6.60
C PHE A 106 9.47 0.11 8.09
N GLY A 107 10.67 0.60 8.44
CA GLY A 107 11.08 0.77 9.82
C GLY A 107 10.51 2.05 10.44
N GLN A 108 11.20 2.57 11.45
CA GLN A 108 10.84 3.81 12.11
C GLN A 108 10.79 4.97 11.12
N GLY A 109 9.79 5.83 11.28
CA GLY A 109 9.55 6.96 10.41
C GLY A 109 8.18 7.59 10.65
N ALA A 110 7.45 7.90 9.59
CA ALA A 110 6.11 8.46 9.67
C ALA A 110 5.25 8.11 8.44
N LEU A 111 3.93 8.23 8.56
CA LEU A 111 3.01 8.27 7.43
C LEU A 111 2.59 9.72 7.19
N SER A 112 2.87 10.21 5.98
CA SER A 112 2.44 11.55 5.57
C SER A 112 0.92 11.64 5.43
N ARG A 113 0.40 12.86 5.58
CA ARG A 113 -0.99 13.21 5.30
C ARG A 113 -2.00 12.44 6.14
N LEU A 114 -1.72 12.28 7.43
CA LEU A 114 -2.61 11.66 8.39
C LEU A 114 -2.48 12.35 9.75
N ASP A 115 -3.46 13.19 10.07
CA ASP A 115 -3.70 13.70 11.42
C ASP A 115 -4.55 12.67 12.18
N LEU A 116 -3.89 11.84 12.98
CA LEU A 116 -4.56 10.78 13.74
C LEU A 116 -5.55 11.33 14.80
N PRO A 117 -5.21 12.35 15.60
CA PRO A 117 -6.19 13.02 16.47
C PRO A 117 -7.44 13.51 15.73
N ALA A 118 -7.29 14.18 14.58
CA ALA A 118 -8.44 14.63 13.79
C ALA A 118 -9.24 13.43 13.25
N PHE A 119 -8.56 12.40 12.73
CA PHE A 119 -9.20 11.16 12.30
C PHE A 119 -10.06 10.55 13.40
N LEU A 120 -9.50 10.39 14.61
CA LEU A 120 -10.22 9.79 15.74
C LEU A 120 -11.44 10.63 16.13
N LYS A 121 -11.31 11.96 16.16
CA LYS A 121 -12.42 12.87 16.43
C LYS A 121 -13.54 12.73 15.40
N HIS A 122 -13.23 12.74 14.10
CA HIS A 122 -14.21 12.52 13.04
C HIS A 122 -14.86 11.14 13.15
N ASN A 123 -14.06 10.12 13.48
CA ASN A 123 -14.56 8.76 13.64
C ASN A 123 -15.51 8.61 14.84
N GLU A 124 -15.24 9.30 15.94
CA GLU A 124 -16.11 9.34 17.13
C GLU A 124 -17.42 10.12 16.88
N GLN A 125 -17.34 11.21 16.12
CA GLN A 125 -18.51 12.02 15.75
C GLN A 125 -19.49 11.26 14.84
N GLY A 126 -19.01 10.22 14.14
CA GLY A 126 -19.80 9.46 13.18
C GLY A 126 -20.03 10.23 11.87
N GLY A 127 -20.83 9.64 10.98
CA GLY A 127 -21.05 10.17 9.63
C GLY A 127 -19.85 9.97 8.70
N PHE A 128 -20.10 10.05 7.40
CA PHE A 128 -19.05 9.89 6.40
C PHE A 128 -18.17 11.14 6.33
N PHE A 129 -16.86 10.96 6.20
CA PHE A 129 -15.90 12.05 5.97
C PHE A 129 -14.86 11.66 4.93
N ALA A 130 -14.31 12.63 4.21
CA ALA A 130 -13.22 12.36 3.27
C ALA A 130 -11.93 12.15 4.05
N LEU A 131 -11.05 11.23 3.60
CA LEU A 131 -9.74 11.06 4.25
C LEU A 131 -8.92 12.36 4.18
N ASP A 132 -9.18 13.20 3.18
CA ASP A 132 -8.53 14.48 2.97
C ASP A 132 -8.82 15.49 4.08
N ASP A 133 -9.99 15.39 4.72
CA ASP A 133 -10.40 16.26 5.82
C ASP A 133 -9.49 16.11 7.05
N VAL A 134 -8.77 14.98 7.13
CA VAL A 134 -7.84 14.63 8.22
C VAL A 134 -6.41 14.43 7.70
N SER A 135 -6.08 15.11 6.59
CA SER A 135 -4.78 14.99 5.92
C SER A 135 -3.75 16.06 6.30
N ASP A 136 -4.11 17.00 7.17
CA ASP A 136 -3.21 18.06 7.65
C ASP A 136 -2.38 17.57 8.84
N GLY A 137 -1.49 16.62 8.58
CA GLY A 137 -0.69 16.03 9.62
C GLY A 137 0.22 14.91 9.13
N THR A 138 0.98 14.37 10.06
CA THR A 138 1.87 13.23 9.83
C THR A 138 1.80 12.35 11.06
N LEU A 139 1.65 11.04 10.85
CA LEU A 139 1.60 10.05 11.93
C LEU A 139 2.97 9.43 12.12
N PRO A 140 3.70 9.71 13.23
CA PRO A 140 4.93 9.00 13.53
C PRO A 140 4.67 7.50 13.71
N ILE A 141 5.52 6.66 13.14
CA ILE A 141 5.42 5.21 13.21
C ILE A 141 6.77 4.60 13.61
N ASP A 142 6.71 3.52 14.38
CA ASP A 142 7.85 2.64 14.68
C ASP A 142 8.08 1.63 13.55
N GLY A 143 7.04 1.36 12.75
CA GLY A 143 7.13 0.57 11.53
C GLY A 143 5.78 0.36 10.87
N ALA A 144 5.81 0.04 9.58
CA ALA A 144 4.63 -0.30 8.79
C ALA A 144 4.88 -1.55 7.93
N GLU A 145 3.84 -2.34 7.71
CA GLU A 145 3.87 -3.53 6.87
C GLU A 145 2.61 -3.59 5.99
N LEU A 146 2.81 -3.85 4.70
CA LEU A 146 1.77 -4.13 3.72
C LEU A 146 2.07 -5.47 3.05
N LYS A 147 1.04 -6.31 2.91
CA LYS A 147 1.02 -7.53 2.10
C LYS A 147 -0.31 -7.58 1.37
N ALA A 148 -0.24 -7.69 0.05
CA ALA A 148 -1.40 -7.88 -0.79
C ALA A 148 -1.13 -8.95 -1.84
N SER A 149 -2.11 -9.80 -2.07
CA SER A 149 -2.20 -10.69 -3.21
C SER A 149 -3.06 -10.03 -4.28
N ILE A 150 -2.71 -10.22 -5.54
CA ILE A 150 -3.41 -9.62 -6.67
C ILE A 150 -3.95 -10.75 -7.52
N SER A 151 -5.23 -10.69 -7.85
CA SER A 151 -5.82 -11.56 -8.85
C SER A 151 -6.74 -10.79 -9.78
N ASN A 152 -6.53 -10.97 -11.08
CA ASN A 152 -7.27 -10.29 -12.14
C ASN A 152 -7.43 -8.77 -11.89
N GLY A 153 -6.33 -8.10 -11.55
CA GLY A 153 -6.30 -6.65 -11.29
C GLY A 153 -6.98 -6.20 -9.99
N VAL A 154 -7.38 -7.12 -9.12
CA VAL A 154 -7.90 -6.83 -7.78
C VAL A 154 -6.87 -7.22 -6.72
N ALA A 155 -6.39 -6.22 -5.99
CA ALA A 155 -5.54 -6.42 -4.84
C ALA A 155 -6.38 -6.75 -3.60
N ARG A 156 -6.10 -7.87 -2.95
CA ARG A 156 -6.63 -8.25 -1.64
C ARG A 156 -5.56 -7.96 -0.59
N ILE A 157 -5.87 -7.08 0.35
CA ILE A 157 -5.00 -6.68 1.44
C ILE A 157 -5.05 -7.76 2.52
N ASP A 158 -4.05 -8.63 2.49
CA ASP A 158 -3.84 -9.71 3.46
C ASP A 158 -3.37 -9.17 4.81
N LYS A 159 -2.53 -8.13 4.79
CA LYS A 159 -2.07 -7.41 5.97
C LYS A 159 -1.74 -5.97 5.59
N ALA A 160 -2.26 -5.00 6.32
CA ALA A 160 -1.78 -3.64 6.28
C ALA A 160 -1.80 -3.10 7.71
N GLU A 161 -0.63 -2.79 8.26
CA GLU A 161 -0.50 -2.34 9.64
C GLU A 161 0.56 -1.23 9.75
N ALA A 162 0.29 -0.27 10.62
CA ALA A 162 1.25 0.75 11.03
C ALA A 162 1.24 0.83 12.56
N ASN A 163 2.40 0.65 13.18
CA ASN A 163 2.58 0.75 14.62
C ASN A 163 3.20 2.11 14.94
N SER A 164 2.66 2.76 15.94
CA SER A 164 3.13 4.01 16.55
C SER A 164 3.24 3.79 18.05
N ALA A 165 3.95 4.68 18.75
CA ALA A 165 4.20 4.56 20.19
C ALA A 165 2.94 4.29 21.02
N LYS A 166 1.79 4.83 20.62
CA LYS A 166 0.51 4.70 21.35
C LYS A 166 -0.57 3.94 20.58
N TYR A 167 -0.38 3.69 19.30
CA TYR A 167 -1.46 3.23 18.43
C TYR A 167 -0.99 2.18 17.43
N LYS A 168 -1.85 1.20 17.16
CA LYS A 168 -1.74 0.34 15.99
C LYS A 168 -2.90 0.64 15.05
N VAL A 169 -2.59 1.02 13.83
CA VAL A 169 -3.56 1.16 12.74
C VAL A 169 -3.50 -0.09 11.87
N TRP A 170 -4.64 -0.63 11.47
CA TRP A 170 -4.70 -1.76 10.55
C TRP A 170 -5.79 -1.59 9.49
N LEU A 171 -5.57 -2.20 8.33
CA LEU A 171 -6.52 -2.27 7.21
C LEU A 171 -6.54 -3.68 6.62
N SER A 172 -7.70 -4.09 6.11
CA SER A 172 -7.88 -5.30 5.29
C SER A 172 -9.06 -5.09 4.33
N GLY A 173 -9.10 -5.85 3.24
CA GLY A 173 -10.17 -5.77 2.25
C GLY A 173 -9.61 -5.84 0.84
N ILE A 174 -10.29 -5.19 -0.11
CA ILE A 174 -9.90 -5.21 -1.52
C ILE A 174 -9.79 -3.81 -2.12
N ALA A 175 -8.94 -3.72 -3.14
CA ALA A 175 -8.70 -2.55 -3.94
C ALA A 175 -8.63 -2.98 -5.42
N SER A 176 -9.45 -2.39 -6.31
CA SER A 176 -9.44 -2.70 -7.75
C SER A 176 -8.66 -1.67 -8.56
N TYR A 177 -7.76 -2.11 -9.46
CA TYR A 177 -7.03 -1.22 -10.35
C TYR A 177 -7.96 -0.60 -11.41
N ALA A 178 -8.68 -1.43 -12.18
CA ALA A 178 -9.57 -0.98 -13.26
C ALA A 178 -10.70 -0.06 -12.76
N GLY A 179 -11.36 -0.45 -11.66
CA GLY A 179 -12.44 0.34 -11.05
C GLY A 179 -11.95 1.46 -10.13
N ARG A 180 -10.64 1.48 -9.81
CA ARG A 180 -10.00 2.37 -8.83
C ARG A 180 -10.67 2.35 -7.44
N GLY A 181 -11.50 1.35 -7.16
CA GLY A 181 -12.39 1.31 -6.01
C GLY A 181 -11.72 0.74 -4.76
N LEU A 182 -12.15 1.22 -3.60
CA LEU A 182 -11.81 0.68 -2.29
C LEU A 182 -13.02 0.03 -1.64
N ALA A 183 -12.80 -1.13 -1.05
CA ALA A 183 -13.70 -1.74 -0.10
C ALA A 183 -12.84 -2.33 1.03
N LEU A 184 -12.45 -1.48 1.97
CA LEU A 184 -11.59 -1.85 3.10
C LEU A 184 -12.35 -1.71 4.42
N SER A 185 -11.93 -2.51 5.38
CA SER A 185 -12.21 -2.32 6.80
C SER A 185 -10.92 -1.96 7.50
N GLY A 186 -11.02 -1.11 8.51
CA GLY A 186 -9.89 -0.68 9.30
C GLY A 186 -10.20 -0.54 10.77
N GLY A 187 -9.13 -0.45 11.55
CA GLY A 187 -9.22 -0.13 12.96
C GLY A 187 -7.97 0.54 13.50
N ILE A 188 -8.16 1.34 14.55
CA ILE A 188 -7.11 1.96 15.34
C ILE A 188 -7.24 1.40 16.76
N ILE A 189 -6.19 0.78 17.26
CA ILE A 189 -6.10 0.21 18.60
C ILE A 189 -5.12 1.07 19.41
N GLN A 190 -5.53 1.54 20.59
CA GLN A 190 -4.62 2.21 21.52
C GLN A 190 -3.88 1.20 22.40
N ALA A 191 -2.54 1.26 22.45
CA ALA A 191 -1.69 0.27 23.10
C ALA A 191 -1.67 0.39 24.64
N ASP A 192 -1.92 1.58 25.20
CA ASP A 192 -1.76 1.88 26.63
C ASP A 192 -3.07 2.34 27.30
N GLN A 193 -4.07 1.47 27.39
CA GLN A 193 -5.03 1.57 28.48
C GLN A 193 -4.96 0.31 29.34
N PRO A 194 -4.64 0.42 30.64
CA PRO A 194 -4.92 -0.65 31.58
C PRO A 194 -6.40 -1.01 31.44
N ALA A 195 -6.72 -2.31 31.36
CA ALA A 195 -8.09 -2.78 31.36
C ALA A 195 -8.75 -2.37 32.69
N THR A 196 -9.34 -1.18 32.76
CA THR A 196 -10.30 -0.84 33.81
C THR A 196 -11.51 -1.71 33.56
N GLN A 197 -11.53 -2.84 34.26
CA GLN A 197 -12.66 -3.77 34.33
C GLN A 197 -13.85 -3.08 34.99
N THR A 198 -14.54 -2.26 34.22
CA THR A 198 -15.92 -1.86 34.49
C THR A 198 -16.63 -1.85 33.14
N ASN A 199 -17.37 -2.94 32.89
CA ASN A 199 -18.19 -3.24 31.72
C ASN A 199 -17.43 -3.55 30.41
N ASN A 200 -17.47 -4.82 29.98
CA ASN A 200 -17.42 -5.35 28.59
C ASN A 200 -16.97 -4.40 27.47
N GLN A 201 -15.84 -3.72 27.61
CA GLN A 201 -15.21 -2.95 26.56
C GLN A 201 -13.87 -3.60 26.31
N GLY A 202 -13.76 -4.26 25.14
CA GLY A 202 -12.49 -4.72 24.61
C GLY A 202 -11.49 -3.56 24.44
N PRO A 203 -10.28 -3.80 23.90
CA PRO A 203 -9.30 -2.74 23.67
C PRO A 203 -9.97 -1.51 23.06
N ASN A 204 -9.59 -0.30 23.49
CA ASN A 204 -10.21 0.93 23.01
C ASN A 204 -9.90 1.08 21.51
N GLN A 205 -10.81 0.54 20.70
CA GLN A 205 -10.66 0.34 19.28
C GLN A 205 -11.70 1.17 18.54
N SER A 206 -11.22 2.02 17.65
CA SER A 206 -12.02 2.75 16.67
C SER A 206 -12.02 1.97 15.38
N SER A 207 -13.18 1.52 14.91
CA SER A 207 -13.33 0.76 13.66
C SER A 207 -14.05 1.58 12.60
N PHE A 208 -13.72 1.35 11.33
CA PHE A 208 -14.29 2.07 10.20
C PHE A 208 -14.21 1.27 8.90
N PHE A 209 -15.03 1.64 7.92
CA PHE A 209 -14.87 1.23 6.53
C PHE A 209 -14.18 2.33 5.73
N VAL A 210 -13.41 1.93 4.72
CA VAL A 210 -12.85 2.83 3.69
C VAL A 210 -13.49 2.48 2.36
N GLY A 211 -14.19 3.44 1.78
CA GLY A 211 -14.82 3.34 0.47
C GLY A 211 -14.31 4.41 -0.49
N GLY A 212 -14.94 4.47 -1.67
CA GLY A 212 -14.63 5.47 -2.69
C GLY A 212 -13.54 5.00 -3.63
N THR A 213 -12.74 5.94 -4.15
CA THR A 213 -11.62 5.61 -5.05
C THR A 213 -10.28 5.76 -4.34
N TRP A 214 -9.22 5.17 -4.87
CA TRP A 214 -7.87 5.29 -4.31
C TRP A 214 -7.39 6.76 -4.28
N SER A 215 -7.91 7.60 -5.19
CA SER A 215 -7.64 9.04 -5.24
C SER A 215 -8.52 9.88 -4.31
N THR A 216 -9.74 9.42 -4.05
CA THR A 216 -10.76 10.12 -3.24
C THR A 216 -11.41 9.14 -2.25
N PRO A 217 -10.65 8.63 -1.27
CA PRO A 217 -11.18 7.71 -0.28
C PRO A 217 -12.06 8.45 0.73
N PHE A 218 -13.13 7.80 1.18
CA PHE A 218 -13.95 8.25 2.30
C PHE A 218 -13.95 7.22 3.41
N ILE A 219 -14.15 7.70 4.63
CA ILE A 219 -14.22 6.91 5.85
C ILE A 219 -15.67 6.86 6.32
N SER A 220 -16.12 5.67 6.68
CA SER A 220 -17.41 5.43 7.33
C SER A 220 -17.15 4.83 8.71
N PRO A 221 -17.35 5.59 9.79
CA PRO A 221 -17.21 5.07 11.14
C PRO A 221 -18.16 3.89 11.39
N ILE A 222 -17.67 2.88 12.10
CA ILE A 222 -18.51 1.80 12.63
C ILE A 222 -18.87 2.19 14.05
N SER A 223 -20.07 2.72 14.23
CA SER A 223 -20.60 2.99 15.56
C SER A 223 -20.63 1.69 16.36
N ARG A 224 -20.08 1.69 17.57
CA ARG A 224 -20.40 0.63 18.54
C ARG A 224 -21.90 0.79 18.83
N GLY A 225 -22.72 -0.06 18.23
CA GLY A 225 -24.12 -0.17 18.63
C GLY A 225 -24.13 -0.40 20.13
N VAL A 226 -24.73 0.50 20.89
CA VAL A 226 -25.30 0.10 22.18
C VAL A 226 -26.33 -0.94 21.78
N SER A 227 -26.08 -2.21 22.10
CA SER A 227 -27.13 -3.23 22.07
C SER A 227 -28.23 -2.71 22.99
N GLY A 228 -29.21 -2.02 22.42
CA GLY A 228 -30.40 -1.57 23.10
C GLY A 228 -31.31 -2.77 23.28
N GLU A 229 -31.55 -3.06 24.56
CA GLU A 229 -32.73 -3.70 25.17
C GLU A 229 -33.33 -4.96 24.52
#